data_AF-A0A510JLD3-F1
#
_entry.id   AF-A0A510JLD3-F1
#
_cell.length_a   1.000
_cell.length_b   1.000
_cell.length_c   1.000
_cell.angle_alpha   90.00
_cell.angle_beta   90.00
_cell.angle_gamma   90.00
#
_symmetry.space_group_name_H-M   'P 1'
#
loop_
_entity.id
_entity.type
_entity.pdbx_description
1 polymer ?
#
loop_
_entity_poly.entity_id
_entity_poly.type
_entity_poly.pdbx_seq_one_letter_code
_entity_poly.pdbx_strand_id
1 'polypeptide(L)'
;MKKLLLLIMMLVMSVIGTAAKKTVNKSFEGEYVKATNTFTYVKDNLIFPNKTINYTVKDDSGLLDQIYNFIGQKYGVTDTDIVVLDVVGTISNKNGIITIKKINNYQIPEDRLHPFEFKSSTTNNTSNDETETPSTPNLNNTGSFFNQENQN
;
A
#
# COMPACT_ATOMS: atom_id res chain seq x y z
N MET A 1 -20.33 -52.82 38.58
CA MET A 1 -19.61 -52.45 37.34
C MET A 1 -20.24 -51.29 36.55
N LYS A 2 -21.57 -51.09 36.58
CA LYS A 2 -22.26 -50.00 35.82
C LYS A 2 -21.89 -48.57 36.24
N LYS A 3 -21.57 -48.32 37.52
CA LYS A 3 -21.21 -46.99 38.03
C LYS A 3 -19.85 -46.48 37.54
N LEU A 4 -18.91 -47.39 37.27
CA LEU A 4 -17.58 -47.04 36.77
C LEU A 4 -17.62 -46.66 35.28
N LEU A 5 -18.45 -47.35 34.48
CA LEU A 5 -18.66 -47.06 33.06
C LEU A 5 -19.25 -45.65 32.83
N LEU A 6 -20.19 -45.26 33.69
CA LEU A 6 -20.86 -43.96 33.63
C LEU A 6 -19.90 -42.79 33.96
N LEU A 7 -18.98 -43.03 34.90
CA LEU A 7 -17.93 -42.06 35.28
C LEU A 7 -16.90 -41.88 34.15
N ILE A 8 -16.55 -42.96 33.44
CA ILE A 8 -15.67 -42.92 32.27
C ILE A 8 -16.33 -42.21 31.08
N MET A 9 -17.63 -42.41 30.85
CA MET A 9 -18.40 -41.70 29.81
C MET A 9 -18.56 -40.18 30.09
N MET A 10 -18.68 -39.77 31.35
CA MET A 10 -18.72 -38.34 31.70
C MET A 10 -17.35 -37.66 31.53
N LEU A 11 -16.26 -38.40 31.73
CA LEU A 11 -14.90 -37.86 31.60
C LEU A 11 -14.55 -37.53 30.14
N VAL A 12 -15.00 -38.33 29.17
CA VAL A 12 -14.67 -38.14 27.75
C VAL A 12 -15.38 -36.93 27.11
N MET A 13 -16.46 -36.42 27.71
CA MET A 13 -17.14 -35.20 27.24
C MET A 13 -16.57 -33.90 27.83
N SER A 14 -15.67 -33.99 28.82
CA SER A 14 -15.23 -32.83 29.62
C SER A 14 -13.95 -32.15 29.11
N VAL A 15 -13.37 -32.57 27.97
CA VAL A 15 -12.04 -32.09 27.53
C VAL A 15 -12.02 -31.38 26.17
N ILE A 16 -13.16 -30.91 25.66
CA ILE A 16 -13.17 -29.99 24.51
C ILE A 16 -13.14 -28.56 25.05
N GLY A 17 -12.02 -28.21 25.68
CA GLY A 17 -11.69 -26.83 25.97
C GLY A 17 -11.25 -26.15 24.67
N THR A 18 -12.19 -25.59 23.91
CA THR A 18 -11.81 -24.64 22.85
C THR A 18 -11.30 -23.38 23.54
N ALA A 19 -10.01 -23.31 23.84
CA ALA A 19 -9.38 -22.06 24.26
C ALA A 19 -9.61 -21.05 23.14
N ALA A 20 -10.51 -20.10 23.36
CA ALA A 20 -10.77 -19.02 22.42
C ALA A 20 -9.45 -18.28 22.21
N LYS A 21 -8.85 -18.46 21.02
CA LYS A 21 -7.59 -17.80 20.68
C LYS A 21 -7.85 -16.29 20.70
N LYS A 22 -7.32 -15.62 21.72
CA LYS A 22 -7.48 -14.17 21.90
C LYS A 22 -7.04 -13.48 20.61
N THR A 23 -7.93 -12.69 20.01
CA THR A 23 -7.60 -11.89 18.84
C THR A 23 -6.61 -10.81 19.27
N VAL A 24 -5.37 -10.90 18.79
CA VAL A 24 -4.30 -9.96 19.11
C VAL A 24 -4.16 -8.97 17.96
N ASN A 25 -4.06 -7.68 18.29
CA ASN A 25 -3.74 -6.65 17.31
C ASN A 25 -2.32 -6.88 16.74
N LYS A 26 -2.16 -6.70 15.44
CA LYS A 26 -0.87 -6.82 14.73
C LYS A 26 -0.73 -5.68 13.74
N SER A 27 0.53 -5.36 13.37
CA SER A 27 0.81 -4.45 12.25
C SER A 27 0.68 -5.18 10.93
N PHE A 28 0.16 -4.47 9.93
CA PHE A 28 0.05 -4.91 8.55
C PHE A 28 0.39 -3.72 7.65
N GLU A 29 1.24 -3.95 6.67
CA GLU A 29 1.54 -2.97 5.62
C GLU A 29 1.01 -3.49 4.30
N GLY A 30 0.09 -2.78 3.66
CA GLY A 30 -0.57 -3.27 2.47
C GLY A 30 -1.21 -2.18 1.63
N GLU A 31 -1.63 -2.56 0.44
CA GLU A 31 -2.28 -1.69 -0.53
C GLU A 31 -3.77 -1.59 -0.20
N TYR A 32 -4.32 -0.38 -0.27
CA TYR A 32 -5.74 -0.13 -0.05
C TYR A 32 -6.36 0.65 -1.20
N VAL A 33 -7.53 0.19 -1.65
CA VAL A 33 -8.36 0.87 -2.65
C VAL A 33 -9.72 1.16 -2.04
N LYS A 34 -10.07 2.44 -1.94
CA LYS A 34 -11.29 2.91 -1.26
C LYS A 34 -12.56 2.55 -2.03
N ALA A 35 -12.54 2.63 -3.36
CA ALA A 35 -13.69 2.32 -4.21
C ALA A 35 -14.22 0.89 -4.01
N THR A 36 -13.32 -0.07 -3.77
CA THR A 36 -13.65 -1.47 -3.51
C THR A 36 -13.56 -1.86 -2.04
N ASN A 37 -13.21 -0.91 -1.16
CA ASN A 37 -12.96 -1.12 0.26
C ASN A 37 -12.04 -2.34 0.54
N THR A 38 -11.03 -2.53 -0.31
CA THR A 38 -10.17 -3.73 -0.31
C THR A 38 -8.76 -3.38 0.15
N PHE A 39 -8.29 -4.09 1.18
CA PHE A 39 -6.92 -4.08 1.68
C PHE A 39 -6.20 -5.35 1.28
N THR A 40 -5.11 -5.21 0.55
CA THR A 40 -4.29 -6.28 0.00
C THR A 40 -2.97 -6.34 0.74
N TYR A 41 -2.67 -7.49 1.36
CA TYR A 41 -1.47 -7.69 2.16
C TYR A 41 -0.70 -8.92 1.68
N VAL A 42 0.62 -8.79 1.55
CA VAL A 42 1.51 -9.91 1.25
C VAL A 42 1.92 -10.58 2.55
N LYS A 43 1.45 -11.82 2.74
CA LYS A 43 1.79 -12.63 3.90
C LYS A 43 2.95 -13.56 3.58
N ASP A 44 4.06 -13.33 4.26
CA ASP A 44 5.17 -14.27 4.24
C ASP A 44 4.97 -15.38 5.27
N ASN A 45 4.79 -16.60 4.75
CA ASN A 45 4.82 -17.82 5.51
C ASN A 45 5.93 -18.72 4.98
N LEU A 46 6.63 -19.44 5.86
CA LEU A 46 7.72 -20.37 5.54
C LEU A 46 7.37 -21.43 4.47
N ILE A 47 6.09 -21.79 4.35
CA ILE A 47 5.61 -22.84 3.44
C ILE A 47 5.15 -22.25 2.09
N PHE A 48 4.73 -20.99 2.09
CA PHE A 48 4.24 -20.28 0.91
C PHE A 48 4.69 -18.82 1.00
N PRO A 49 5.89 -18.50 0.49
CA PRO A 49 6.38 -17.12 0.48
C PRO A 49 5.48 -16.26 -0.40
N ASN A 50 5.36 -14.97 -0.07
CA ASN A 50 4.70 -13.95 -0.90
C ASN A 50 3.23 -14.26 -1.25
N LYS A 51 2.43 -14.79 -0.31
CA LYS A 51 1.01 -14.99 -0.58
C LYS A 51 0.24 -13.69 -0.41
N THR A 52 -0.28 -13.15 -1.50
CA THR A 52 -1.21 -12.01 -1.49
C THR A 52 -2.59 -12.43 -0.97
N ILE A 53 -3.14 -11.64 -0.04
CA ILE A 53 -4.48 -11.87 0.54
C ILE A 53 -5.24 -10.56 0.58
N ASN A 54 -6.52 -10.61 0.20
CA ASN A 54 -7.40 -9.46 0.16
C ASN A 54 -8.39 -9.53 1.33
N TYR A 55 -8.64 -8.39 1.97
CA TYR A 55 -9.60 -8.23 3.04
C TYR A 55 -10.49 -7.01 2.80
N THR A 56 -11.75 -7.10 3.18
CA THR A 56 -12.62 -5.93 3.32
C THR A 56 -12.20 -5.15 4.56
N VAL A 57 -12.10 -3.82 4.45
CA VAL A 57 -11.73 -2.97 5.57
C VAL A 57 -12.95 -2.61 6.42
N LYS A 58 -12.77 -2.71 7.74
CA LYS A 58 -13.61 -2.08 8.76
C LYS A 58 -12.74 -1.08 9.53
N ASP A 59 -12.95 0.21 9.32
CA ASP A 59 -12.20 1.24 10.03
C ASP A 59 -12.83 1.55 11.39
N ASP A 60 -12.14 1.20 12.46
CA ASP A 60 -12.46 1.62 13.83
C ASP A 60 -11.46 2.69 14.33
N SER A 61 -10.53 3.14 13.49
CA SER A 61 -9.59 4.22 13.82
C SER A 61 -10.20 5.60 13.62
N GLY A 62 -11.14 5.75 12.68
CA GLY A 62 -11.78 7.02 12.32
C GLY A 62 -10.86 7.98 11.55
N LEU A 63 -9.68 7.51 11.13
CA LEU A 63 -8.68 8.33 10.43
C LEU A 63 -8.67 8.10 8.91
N LEU A 64 -9.21 6.97 8.43
CA LEU A 64 -9.07 6.59 7.03
C LEU A 64 -9.73 7.61 6.08
N ASP A 65 -10.95 8.01 6.39
CA ASP A 65 -11.68 9.02 5.59
C ASP A 65 -10.98 10.38 5.62
N GLN A 66 -10.40 10.76 6.75
CA GLN A 66 -9.68 12.04 6.89
C GLN A 66 -8.41 12.05 6.04
N ILE A 67 -7.68 10.92 6.02
CA ILE A 67 -6.51 10.75 5.15
C ILE A 67 -6.93 10.91 3.69
N TYR A 68 -7.96 10.19 3.23
CA TYR A 68 -8.45 10.27 1.84
C TYR A 68 -8.92 11.68 1.47
N ASN A 69 -9.62 12.36 2.39
CA ASN A 69 -10.05 13.73 2.17
C ASN A 69 -8.84 14.69 2.02
N PHE A 70 -7.81 14.51 2.85
CA PHE A 70 -6.59 15.31 2.78
C PHE A 70 -5.80 15.07 1.50
N ILE A 71 -5.49 13.80 1.17
CA ILE A 71 -4.69 13.47 0.00
C ILE A 71 -5.44 13.71 -1.31
N GLY A 72 -6.76 13.59 -1.31
CA GLY A 72 -7.60 13.94 -2.45
C GLY A 72 -7.57 15.43 -2.76
N GLN A 73 -7.68 16.28 -1.73
CA GLN A 73 -7.59 17.74 -1.90
C GLN A 73 -6.18 18.20 -2.29
N LYS A 74 -5.14 17.59 -1.71
CA LYS A 74 -3.76 18.08 -1.87
C LYS A 74 -3.03 17.50 -3.09
N TYR A 75 -3.29 16.24 -3.44
CA TYR A 75 -2.56 15.50 -4.47
C TYR A 75 -3.47 14.94 -5.57
N GLY A 76 -4.78 15.21 -5.52
CA GLY A 76 -5.73 14.71 -6.51
C GLY A 76 -5.93 13.20 -6.47
N VAL A 77 -5.63 12.57 -5.33
CA VAL A 77 -5.92 11.15 -5.09
C VAL A 77 -7.44 10.92 -5.09
N THR A 78 -7.86 9.86 -5.75
CA THR A 78 -9.25 9.44 -5.94
C THR A 78 -9.49 8.09 -5.28
N ASP A 79 -10.76 7.69 -5.18
CA ASP A 79 -11.13 6.45 -4.52
C ASP A 79 -10.62 5.19 -5.27
N THR A 80 -10.24 5.32 -6.55
CA THR A 80 -9.69 4.22 -7.36
C THR A 80 -8.18 4.08 -7.25
N ASP A 81 -7.48 5.07 -6.69
CA ASP A 81 -6.02 5.02 -6.56
C ASP A 81 -5.61 4.09 -5.41
N ILE A 82 -4.44 3.47 -5.57
CA ILE A 82 -3.87 2.54 -4.59
C ILE A 82 -3.04 3.32 -3.58
N VAL A 83 -3.47 3.33 -2.32
CA VAL A 83 -2.74 3.95 -1.20
C VAL A 83 -2.13 2.85 -0.34
N VAL A 84 -0.83 2.89 -0.09
CA VAL A 84 -0.20 1.95 0.85
C VAL A 84 -0.46 2.44 2.27
N LEU A 85 -0.92 1.54 3.15
CA LEU A 85 -1.21 1.83 4.55
C LEU A 85 -0.39 0.90 5.46
N ASP A 86 0.24 1.47 6.49
CA ASP A 86 0.72 0.73 7.67
C ASP A 86 -0.30 0.89 8.80
N VAL A 87 -0.91 -0.23 9.19
CA VAL A 87 -2.05 -0.24 10.11
C VAL A 87 -1.87 -1.26 11.21
N VAL A 88 -2.41 -0.96 12.38
CA VAL A 88 -2.55 -1.92 13.48
C VAL A 88 -4.01 -2.34 13.58
N GLY A 89 -4.25 -3.65 13.55
CA GLY A 89 -5.60 -4.18 13.56
C GLY A 89 -5.70 -5.67 13.81
N THR A 90 -6.90 -6.21 13.57
CA THR A 90 -7.18 -7.64 13.69
C THR A 90 -7.75 -8.18 12.38
N ILE A 91 -7.37 -9.41 12.03
CA ILE A 91 -7.87 -10.10 10.84
C ILE A 91 -8.82 -11.22 11.25
N SER A 92 -9.99 -11.24 10.63
CA SER A 92 -10.92 -12.37 10.65
C SER A 92 -10.84 -13.11 9.31
N ASN A 93 -10.02 -14.18 9.24
CA ASN A 93 -9.89 -14.99 8.02
C ASN A 93 -11.20 -15.67 7.61
N LYS A 94 -12.11 -15.93 8.57
CA LYS A 94 -13.42 -16.54 8.30
C LYS A 94 -14.33 -15.58 7.55
N ASN A 95 -14.24 -14.29 7.87
CA ASN A 95 -15.13 -13.28 7.32
C ASN A 95 -14.46 -12.47 6.21
N GLY A 96 -13.15 -12.64 5.99
CA GLY A 96 -12.38 -11.85 5.03
C GLY A 96 -12.30 -10.37 5.42
N ILE A 97 -12.32 -10.04 6.71
CA ILE A 97 -12.34 -8.65 7.20
C ILE A 97 -11.05 -8.33 7.97
N ILE A 98 -10.46 -7.17 7.69
CA ILE A 98 -9.48 -6.51 8.54
C ILE A 98 -10.16 -5.36 9.29
N THR A 99 -10.10 -5.41 10.62
CA THR A 99 -10.56 -4.31 11.48
C THR A 99 -9.36 -3.45 11.87
N ILE A 100 -9.28 -2.25 11.33
CA ILE A 100 -8.21 -1.30 11.59
C ILE A 100 -8.52 -0.57 12.90
N LYS A 101 -7.59 -0.62 13.86
CA LYS A 101 -7.68 0.10 15.13
C LYS A 101 -6.85 1.37 15.14
N LYS A 102 -5.77 1.40 14.36
CA LYS A 102 -4.86 2.54 14.22
C LYS A 102 -4.23 2.51 12.84
N ILE A 103 -4.04 3.69 12.26
CA ILE A 103 -3.20 3.89 11.07
C ILE A 103 -1.91 4.54 11.57
N ASN A 104 -0.77 3.91 11.33
CA ASN A 104 0.54 4.44 11.70
C ASN A 104 1.09 5.36 10.61
N ASN A 105 0.94 4.96 9.34
CA ASN A 105 1.44 5.71 8.20
C ASN A 105 0.63 5.42 6.93
N TYR A 106 0.76 6.30 5.94
CA TYR A 106 0.23 6.11 4.59
C TYR A 106 1.21 6.65 3.53
N GLN A 107 1.18 6.06 2.34
CA GLN A 107 1.97 6.52 1.19
C GLN A 107 1.04 6.96 0.06
N ILE A 108 1.30 8.17 -0.45
CA ILE A 108 0.59 8.72 -1.60
C ILE A 108 1.10 8.00 -2.87
N PRO A 109 0.22 7.65 -3.82
CA PRO A 109 0.63 7.12 -5.11
C PRO A 109 1.66 8.02 -5.82
N GLU A 110 2.71 7.44 -6.38
CA GLU A 110 3.83 8.19 -6.97
C GLU A 110 3.39 9.08 -8.14
N ASP A 111 2.47 8.58 -8.97
CA ASP A 111 1.87 9.31 -10.08
C ASP A 111 1.08 10.56 -9.64
N ARG A 112 0.68 10.62 -8.37
CA ARG A 112 -0.02 11.76 -7.76
C ARG A 112 0.93 12.74 -7.05
N LEU A 113 2.17 12.34 -6.77
CA LEU A 113 3.19 13.23 -6.20
C LEU A 113 3.77 14.20 -7.23
N HIS A 114 3.84 13.79 -8.50
CA HIS A 114 4.43 14.56 -9.60
C HIS A 114 3.44 14.85 -10.73
N PRO A 115 2.36 15.63 -10.51
CA PRO A 115 1.32 15.88 -11.51
C PRO A 115 1.79 16.60 -12.79
N PHE A 116 3.05 17.03 -12.88
CA PHE A 116 3.57 17.83 -13.98
C PHE A 116 4.74 17.23 -14.78
N GLU A 117 5.28 16.06 -14.41
CA GLU A 117 6.45 15.48 -15.12
C GLU A 117 6.08 14.55 -16.29
N PHE A 118 4.80 14.22 -16.47
CA PHE A 118 4.30 13.46 -17.62
C PHE A 118 3.67 14.34 -18.70
N LYS A 119 4.32 15.45 -19.08
CA LYS A 119 4.14 15.96 -20.45
C LYS A 119 4.99 15.07 -21.36
N SER A 120 4.33 14.08 -21.95
CA SER A 120 4.86 13.23 -23.02
C SER A 120 5.76 14.03 -23.96
N SER A 121 6.99 13.57 -24.14
CA SER A 121 7.80 13.88 -25.31
C SER A 121 7.02 13.42 -26.55
N THR A 122 6.24 14.33 -27.11
CA THR A 122 5.65 14.13 -28.43
C THR A 122 6.83 14.11 -29.40
N THR A 123 7.26 12.92 -29.79
CA THR A 123 8.16 12.76 -30.93
C THR A 123 7.32 13.07 -32.17
N ASN A 124 7.33 14.33 -32.59
CA ASN A 124 6.81 14.71 -33.89
C ASN A 124 7.75 14.14 -34.95
N ASN A 125 7.34 13.02 -35.56
CA ASN A 125 7.84 12.63 -36.87
C ASN A 125 7.32 13.65 -37.89
N THR A 126 8.05 14.74 -38.08
CA THR A 126 7.85 15.65 -39.22
C THR A 126 8.71 15.14 -40.36
N SER A 127 8.06 14.68 -41.44
CA SER A 127 8.72 14.46 -42.73
C SER A 127 9.43 15.73 -43.16
N ASN A 128 10.67 15.56 -43.58
CA ASN A 128 11.50 16.59 -44.18
C ASN A 128 10.79 17.24 -45.36
N ASP A 129 10.56 18.55 -45.28
CA ASP A 129 10.52 19.41 -46.44
C ASP A 129 11.44 20.59 -46.14
N GLU A 130 12.48 20.74 -46.96
CA GLU A 130 13.54 21.72 -46.82
C GLU A 130 12.98 23.10 -47.19
N THR A 131 13.14 24.10 -46.31
CA THR A 131 13.60 25.45 -46.73
C THR A 131 13.88 26.35 -45.52
N GLU A 132 15.12 26.85 -45.51
CA GLU A 132 15.61 28.12 -44.94
C GLU A 132 15.67 28.29 -43.40
N THR A 133 16.93 28.30 -42.91
CA THR A 133 17.34 28.95 -41.66
C THR A 133 17.78 30.40 -41.95
N PRO A 134 17.78 31.33 -40.96
CA PRO A 134 18.97 31.42 -40.11
C PRO A 134 18.73 31.75 -38.61
N SER A 135 19.59 31.14 -37.79
CA SER A 135 20.25 31.69 -36.60
C SER A 135 19.48 31.77 -35.27
N THR A 136 19.65 30.74 -34.44
CA THR A 136 19.86 30.90 -32.99
C THR A 136 21.11 30.11 -32.56
N PRO A 137 21.95 30.63 -31.63
CA PRO A 137 23.20 29.98 -31.26
C PRO A 137 22.95 28.74 -30.39
N ASN A 138 23.48 27.61 -30.85
CA ASN A 138 23.52 26.34 -30.15
C ASN A 138 24.56 26.39 -29.01
N LEU A 139 24.13 26.35 -27.74
CA LEU A 139 25.02 26.31 -26.58
C LEU A 139 25.26 24.86 -26.13
N ASN A 140 25.83 24.07 -27.03
CA ASN A 140 26.28 22.71 -26.72
C ASN A 140 27.78 22.64 -27.01
N ASN A 141 28.61 23.00 -26.04
CA ASN A 141 29.98 22.51 -26.02
C ASN A 141 30.40 22.06 -24.61
N THR A 142 30.56 20.75 -24.53
CA THR A 142 31.30 19.95 -23.56
C THR A 142 32.65 20.59 -23.20
N GLY A 143 32.96 20.66 -21.90
CA GLY A 143 34.28 21.14 -21.46
C GLY A 143 34.51 20.96 -19.96
N SER A 144 34.73 19.72 -19.54
CA SER A 144 35.38 19.38 -18.28
C SER A 144 36.78 20.00 -18.24
N PHE A 145 37.09 20.90 -17.29
CA PHE A 145 38.46 21.08 -16.77
C PHE A 145 38.44 21.62 -15.33
N PHE A 146 39.14 20.89 -14.46
CA PHE A 146 39.62 21.25 -13.13
C PHE A 146 40.54 22.49 -13.14
N ASN A 147 40.81 23.00 -11.92
CA ASN A 147 41.83 23.95 -11.45
C ASN A 147 41.42 25.43 -11.40
N GLN A 148 41.90 26.25 -10.46
CA GLN A 148 42.48 26.11 -9.11
C GLN A 148 42.68 27.58 -8.65
N GLU A 149 42.49 27.87 -7.37
CA GLU A 149 43.11 28.96 -6.61
C GLU A 149 43.18 30.44 -7.13
N ASN A 150 42.72 31.31 -6.21
CA ASN A 150 43.47 32.43 -5.60
C ASN A 150 43.34 33.88 -6.12
N GLN A 151 43.03 34.73 -5.11
CA GLN A 151 43.50 36.10 -4.84
C GLN A 151 42.81 37.24 -5.61
N ASN A 152 41.98 38.02 -4.92
CA ASN A 152 42.43 39.23 -4.22
C ASN A 152 41.35 39.76 -3.26
#